data_AF-A0A4Y2L7S3-F1
#
_entry.id   AF-A0A4Y2L7S3-F1
#
_cell.length_a   1.000
_cell.length_b   1.000
_cell.length_c   1.000
_cell.angle_alpha   90.00
_cell.angle_beta   90.00
_cell.angle_gamma   90.00
#
_symmetry.space_group_name_H-M   'P 1'
#
loop_
_entity.id
_entity.type
_entity.pdbx_description
1 polymer ?
#
loop_
_entity_poly.entity_id
_entity_poly.type
_entity_poly.pdbx_seq_one_letter_code
_entity_poly.pdbx_strand_id
1 'polypeptide(L)'
;MNQHVYFNIQDDQVLPFSQHLHDEYALVTPIFQDDDSTVHRAGRICDWFNEHSHTLLHLDWPAESPDLNPIENLWDMLEQQVKRRNQHPTIW
;
A
#
# COMPACT_ATOMS: atom_id res chain seq x y z
N MET A 1 3.18 -4.11 -12.92
CA MET A 1 1.74 -4.17 -12.62
C MET A 1 1.03 -3.15 -13.51
N ASN A 2 -0.19 -3.42 -13.99
CA ASN A 2 -0.98 -2.44 -14.75
C ASN A 2 -2.17 -1.93 -13.92
N GLN A 3 -2.89 -0.93 -14.44
CA GLN A 3 -4.03 -0.31 -13.74
C GLN A 3 -5.16 -1.29 -13.40
N HIS A 4 -5.38 -2.32 -14.22
CA HIS A 4 -6.44 -3.28 -13.97
C HIS A 4 -6.10 -4.20 -12.79
N VAL A 5 -4.86 -4.69 -12.75
CA VAL A 5 -4.39 -5.51 -11.62
C VAL A 5 -4.36 -4.68 -10.34
N TYR A 6 -3.92 -3.43 -10.42
CA TYR A 6 -3.89 -2.54 -9.27
C TYR A 6 -5.29 -2.23 -8.74
N PHE A 7 -6.24 -1.92 -9.63
CA PHE A 7 -7.66 -1.75 -9.27
C PHE A 7 -8.21 -2.99 -8.54
N ASN A 8 -7.96 -4.19 -9.06
CA ASN A 8 -8.45 -5.40 -8.41
C ASN A 8 -7.86 -5.59 -7.00
N ILE A 9 -6.59 -5.24 -6.79
CA ILE A 9 -5.98 -5.29 -5.45
C ILE A 9 -6.67 -4.29 -4.52
N GLN A 10 -6.97 -3.08 -5.00
CA GLN A 10 -7.68 -2.09 -4.21
C GLN A 10 -9.07 -2.59 -3.80
N ASP A 11 -9.83 -3.11 -4.75
CA ASP A 11 -11.20 -3.57 -4.55
C ASP A 11 -11.27 -4.83 -3.67
N ASP A 12 -10.42 -5.82 -3.96
CA ASP A 12 -10.47 -7.12 -3.30
C ASP A 12 -9.78 -7.11 -1.93
N GLN A 13 -8.80 -6.23 -1.69
CA GLN A 13 -7.95 -6.28 -0.49
C GLN A 13 -7.98 -4.98 0.31
N VAL A 14 -7.75 -3.82 -0.32
CA VAL A 14 -7.57 -2.55 0.40
C VAL A 14 -8.90 -2.08 0.99
N LEU A 15 -9.99 -2.12 0.23
CA LEU A 15 -11.30 -1.67 0.69
C LEU A 15 -11.85 -2.52 1.86
N PRO A 16 -11.86 -3.87 1.79
CA PRO A 16 -12.28 -4.69 2.94
C PRO A 16 -11.42 -4.45 4.18
N PHE A 17 -10.10 -4.31 4.01
CA PHE A 17 -9.21 -4.01 5.13
C PHE A 17 -9.49 -2.63 5.74
N SER A 18 -9.74 -1.62 4.91
CA SER A 18 -10.07 -0.26 5.38
C SER A 18 -11.41 -0.22 6.13
N GLN A 19 -12.41 -0.96 5.64
CA GLN A 19 -13.69 -1.11 6.34
C GLN A 19 -13.51 -1.80 7.69
N HIS A 20 -12.68 -2.84 7.75
CA HIS A 20 -12.34 -3.50 9.02
C HIS A 20 -11.69 -2.54 10.01
N LEU A 21 -10.73 -1.72 9.57
CA LEU A 21 -10.11 -0.70 10.41
C LEU A 21 -11.13 0.34 10.90
N HIS A 22 -12.01 0.79 10.01
CA HIS A 22 -13.07 1.73 10.37
C HIS A 22 -13.99 1.16 11.47
N ASP A 23 -14.38 -0.11 11.34
CA ASP A 23 -15.27 -0.79 12.28
C ASP A 23 -14.58 -1.10 13.62
N GLU A 24 -13.30 -1.48 13.61
CA GLU A 24 -12.53 -1.83 14.80
C GLU A 24 -12.11 -0.60 15.61
N TYR A 25 -11.62 0.45 14.94
CA TYR A 25 -11.01 1.60 15.60
C TYR A 25 -11.92 2.83 15.69
N ALA A 26 -13.20 2.69 15.30
CA ALA A 26 -14.29 3.65 15.44
C ALA A 26 -13.87 5.13 15.35
N LEU A 27 -14.08 5.72 14.15
CA LEU A 27 -14.15 7.18 13.84
C LEU A 27 -12.94 7.86 13.19
N VAL A 28 -11.96 7.13 12.64
CA VAL A 28 -10.99 7.76 11.74
C VAL A 28 -11.03 7.06 10.39
N THR A 29 -11.43 7.79 9.35
CA THR A 29 -11.27 7.34 7.96
C THR A 29 -9.77 7.19 7.71
N PRO A 30 -9.27 5.97 7.44
CA PRO A 30 -7.86 5.76 7.16
C PRO A 30 -7.41 6.56 5.94
N ILE A 31 -6.12 6.93 5.95
CA ILE A 31 -5.45 7.56 4.82
C ILE A 31 -4.58 6.49 4.15
N PHE A 32 -4.87 6.23 2.88
CA PHE A 32 -4.12 5.32 2.03
C PHE A 32 -2.97 6.07 1.37
N GLN A 33 -1.75 5.56 1.56
CA GLN A 33 -0.54 6.09 0.93
C GLN A 33 -0.01 5.09 -0.09
N ASP A 34 0.22 5.57 -1.30
CA ASP A 34 0.94 4.87 -2.37
C ASP A 34 1.97 5.81 -3.01
N ASP A 35 2.73 5.31 -3.97
CA ASP A 35 3.64 6.13 -4.77
C ASP A 35 2.91 6.89 -5.89
N ASP A 36 3.57 7.88 -6.48
CA ASP A 36 3.03 8.68 -7.59
C ASP A 36 3.16 8.01 -8.96
N SER A 37 3.14 6.67 -9.02
CA SER A 37 3.16 5.94 -10.29
C SER A 37 1.96 6.30 -11.16
N THR A 38 2.20 6.46 -12.47
CA THR A 38 1.15 6.70 -13.48
C THR A 38 0.00 5.70 -13.42
N VAL A 39 0.25 4.47 -12.94
CA VAL A 39 -0.77 3.44 -12.76
C VAL A 39 -1.71 3.78 -11.60
N HIS A 40 -1.19 4.30 -10.50
CA HIS A 40 -1.95 4.67 -9.30
C HIS A 40 -2.66 6.02 -9.45
N ARG A 41 -2.29 6.81 -10.47
CA ARG A 41 -2.93 8.08 -10.84
C ARG A 41 -3.82 7.98 -12.09
N ALA A 42 -4.08 6.76 -12.57
CA ALA A 42 -4.98 6.56 -13.70
C ALA A 42 -6.41 6.98 -13.33
N GLY A 43 -7.16 7.55 -14.28
CA GLY A 43 -8.50 8.10 -14.01
C GLY A 43 -9.43 7.14 -13.28
N ARG A 44 -9.44 5.86 -13.67
CA ARG A 44 -10.24 4.81 -13.00
C ARG A 44 -9.90 4.65 -11.51
N ILE A 45 -8.63 4.80 -11.14
CA ILE A 45 -8.18 4.70 -9.75
C ILE A 45 -8.63 5.94 -8.97
N CYS A 46 -8.49 7.13 -9.55
CA CYS A 46 -8.98 8.37 -8.95
C CYS A 46 -10.50 8.32 -8.73
N ASP A 47 -11.26 7.85 -9.72
CA ASP A 47 -12.70 7.68 -9.62
C ASP A 47 -13.07 6.71 -8.49
N TRP A 48 -12.36 5.58 -8.39
CA TRP A 48 -12.58 4.60 -7.32
C TRP A 48 -12.33 5.20 -5.92
N PHE A 49 -11.27 5.99 -5.72
CA PHE A 49 -11.05 6.67 -4.43
C PHE A 49 -12.13 7.73 -4.13
N ASN A 50 -12.62 8.44 -5.15
CA ASN A 50 -13.72 9.39 -4.99
C ASN A 50 -15.02 8.69 -4.59
N GLU A 51 -15.32 7.53 -5.18
CA GLU A 51 -16.48 6.70 -4.84
C GLU A 51 -16.43 6.18 -3.40
N HIS A 52 -15.23 5.91 -2.88
CA HIS A 52 -15.00 5.31 -1.55
C HIS A 52 -14.48 6.29 -0.50
N SER A 53 -14.56 7.60 -0.72
CA SER A 53 -13.95 8.64 0.14
C SER A 53 -14.48 8.66 1.58
N HIS A 54 -15.63 8.05 1.85
CA HIS A 54 -16.18 7.89 3.20
C HIS A 54 -15.49 6.77 3.99
N THR A 55 -14.89 5.79 3.30
CA THR A 55 -14.23 4.62 3.89
C THR A 55 -12.71 4.75 3.87
N LEU A 56 -12.14 5.41 2.84
CA LEU A 56 -10.71 5.53 2.65
C LEU A 56 -10.36 6.83 1.93
N LEU A 57 -9.40 7.59 2.46
CA LEU A 57 -8.88 8.79 1.80
C LEU A 57 -7.59 8.46 1.06
N HIS A 58 -7.42 8.97 -0.16
CA HIS A 58 -6.15 8.87 -0.89
C HIS A 58 -5.22 10.01 -0.46
N LEU A 59 -3.97 9.69 -0.12
CA LEU A 59 -2.97 10.70 0.20
C LEU A 59 -2.37 11.28 -1.08
N ASP A 60 -2.40 12.60 -1.20
CA ASP A 60 -1.62 13.32 -2.20
C ASP A 60 -0.13 13.17 -1.90
N TRP A 61 0.55 12.32 -2.67
CA TRP A 61 1.98 12.02 -2.49
C TRP A 61 2.84 12.75 -3.52
N PRO A 62 3.95 13.39 -3.11
CA PRO A 62 4.89 13.99 -4.06
C PRO A 62 5.60 12.94 -4.92
N ALA A 63 5.79 13.24 -6.20
CA ALA A 63 6.58 12.40 -7.10
C ALA A 63 8.00 12.16 -6.56
N GLU A 64 8.55 10.99 -6.87
CA GLU A 64 9.96 10.64 -6.62
C GLU A 64 10.44 10.80 -5.17
N SER A 65 9.55 10.58 -4.19
CA SER A 65 9.88 10.67 -2.76
C SER A 65 9.86 9.30 -2.05
N PRO A 66 10.75 8.35 -2.39
CA PRO A 66 10.81 7.04 -1.76
C PRO A 66 11.29 7.12 -0.30
N ASP A 67 12.09 8.13 0.03
CA ASP A 67 12.59 8.40 1.38
C ASP A 67 11.48 8.71 2.40
N LEU A 68 10.35 9.22 1.92
CA LEU A 68 9.18 9.50 2.74
C LEU A 68 8.32 8.25 2.98
N ASN A 69 8.50 7.17 2.22
CA ASN A 69 7.64 6.00 2.30
C ASN A 69 8.10 5.04 3.43
N PRO A 70 7.33 4.90 4.51
CA PRO A 70 7.72 4.04 5.64
C PRO A 70 7.82 2.56 5.26
N ILE A 71 7.23 2.11 4.15
CA ILE A 71 7.32 0.72 3.70
C ILE A 71 8.75 0.33 3.32
N GLU A 72 9.58 1.28 2.87
CA GLU A 72 10.98 1.01 2.49
C GLU A 72 11.78 0.52 3.71
N ASN A 73 11.56 1.13 4.88
CA ASN A 73 12.16 0.67 6.13
C ASN A 73 11.72 -0.75 6.50
N LEU A 74 10.45 -1.10 6.25
CA LEU A 74 9.94 -2.46 6.49
C LEU A 74 10.55 -3.47 5.51
N TRP A 75 10.73 -3.09 4.24
CA TRP A 75 11.40 -3.92 3.23
C TRP A 75 12.86 -4.18 3.60
N ASP A 76 13.59 -3.16 4.05
CA ASP A 76 14.97 -3.30 4.52
C ASP A 76 15.06 -4.27 5.71
N MET A 77 14.16 -4.12 6.69
CA MET A 77 14.09 -5.04 7.84
C MET A 77 13.80 -6.48 7.40
N LEU A 78 12.87 -6.66 6.46
CA LEU A 78 12.51 -7.97 5.93
C LEU A 78 13.69 -8.60 5.16
N GLU A 79 14.35 -7.83 4.29
CA GLU A 79 15.49 -8.30 3.51
C GLU A 79 16.63 -8.75 4.43
N GLN A 80 16.93 -7.99 5.47
CA GLN A 80 17.94 -8.37 6.47
C GLN A 80 17.56 -9.67 7.21
N GLN A 81 16.28 -9.85 7.54
CA GLN A 81 15.81 -11.09 8.17
C GLN A 81 15.95 -12.29 7.23
N VAL A 82 15.61 -12.14 5.95
CA VAL A 82 15.76 -13.19 4.94
C VAL A 82 17.24 -13.53 4.74
N LYS A 83 18.11 -12.52 4.62
CA LYS A 83 19.57 -12.70 4.51
C LYS A 83 20.12 -13.50 5.70
N ARG A 84 19.72 -13.17 6.94
CA ARG A 84 20.15 -13.91 8.14
C ARG A 84 19.68 -15.37 8.13
N ARG A 85 18.45 -15.66 7.67
CA ARG A 85 17.95 -17.05 7.55
C ARG A 85 18.74 -17.85 6.51
N ASN A 86 19.14 -17.22 5.42
CA ASN A 86 19.87 -17.87 4.34
C ASN A 86 21.38 -18.01 4.60
N GLN A 87 21.91 -17.43 5.69
CA GLN A 87 23.31 -17.55 6.10
C GLN A 87 23.64 -18.84 6.87
N HIS A 88 22.75 -19.84 6.90
CA HIS A 88 23.11 -21.15 7.46
C HIS A 88 24.28 -21.77 6.66
N PRO A 89 25.37 -22.22 7.34
CA PRO A 89 26.51 -22.80 6.65
C PRO A 89 26.07 -24.06 5.92
N THR A 90 26.39 -24.15 4.63
CA THR A 90 26.47 -25.46 3.95
C THR A 90 27.65 -26.17 4.58
N ILE A 91 27.37 -27.05 5.54
CA ILE A 91 28.36 -27.94 6.12
C ILE A 91 28.67 -28.97 5.04
N TRP A 92 29.88 -28.90 4.47
CA TRP A 92 30.45 -29.93 3.60
C TRP A 92 30.96 -31.10 4.44
#